data_AF-A0A952AET8-F1
#
_entry.id   AF-A0A952AET8-F1
#
_cell.length_a   1.000
_cell.length_b   1.000
_cell.length_c   1.000
_cell.angle_alpha   90.00
_cell.angle_beta   90.00
_cell.angle_gamma   90.00
#
_symmetry.space_group_name_H-M   'P 1'
#
loop_
_entity.id
_entity.type
_entity.pdbx_description
1 polymer ?
#
loop_
_entity_poly.entity_id
_entity_poly.type
_entity_poly.pdbx_seq_one_letter_code
_entity_poly.pdbx_strand_id
1 'polypeptide(L)'
;QLERLERNLAETRVALEKNENLVPLDLEFHELVAEAANNTALSIARSAIARLFYPAYRVGMFPASSGQRLLAAHEAIVAAIKEKDAAKASDWMRKHIVDFRRGYELAGYDVDAPVPWSD
;
A
#
# COMPACT_ATOMS: atom_id res chain seq x y z
N GLN A 1 -12.52 -6.38 10.48
CA GLN A 1 -11.48 -5.88 9.56
C GLN A 1 -11.21 -6.84 8.41
N LEU A 2 -11.17 -8.16 8.62
CA LEU A 2 -10.91 -9.12 7.53
C LEU A 2 -11.87 -8.98 6.32
N GLU A 3 -13.19 -8.93 6.54
CA GLU A 3 -14.15 -8.71 5.45
C GLU A 3 -13.94 -7.39 4.71
N ARG A 4 -13.51 -6.34 5.41
CA ARG A 4 -13.17 -5.04 4.81
C ARG A 4 -11.92 -5.16 3.94
N LEU A 5 -10.90 -5.89 4.39
CA LEU A 5 -9.70 -6.18 3.60
C LEU A 5 -10.05 -6.97 2.33
N GLU A 6 -10.92 -7.97 2.43
CA GLU A 6 -11.34 -8.76 1.26
C GLU A 6 -12.12 -7.94 0.24
N ARG A 7 -12.99 -7.01 0.70
CA ARG A 7 -13.67 -6.05 -0.19
C ARG A 7 -12.68 -5.11 -0.87
N ASN A 8 -11.74 -4.55 -0.10
CA ASN A 8 -10.69 -3.68 -0.65
C ASN A 8 -9.83 -4.41 -1.71
N LEU A 9 -9.51 -5.71 -1.52
CA LEU A 9 -8.84 -6.51 -2.56
C LEU A 9 -9.68 -6.67 -3.83
N ALA A 10 -11.00 -6.90 -3.69
CA ALA A 10 -11.90 -7.02 -4.82
C ALA A 10 -11.99 -5.70 -5.61
N GLU A 11 -12.11 -4.58 -4.91
CA GLU A 11 -12.13 -3.25 -5.51
C GLU A 11 -10.78 -2.90 -6.17
N THR A 12 -9.66 -3.26 -5.54
CA THR A 12 -8.31 -3.09 -6.11
C THR A 12 -8.16 -3.84 -7.42
N ARG A 13 -8.68 -5.07 -7.51
CA ARG A 13 -8.66 -5.86 -8.74
C ARG A 13 -9.46 -5.20 -9.86
N VAL A 14 -10.68 -4.74 -9.56
CA VAL A 14 -11.53 -4.05 -10.55
C VAL A 14 -10.89 -2.74 -11.02
N ALA A 15 -10.35 -1.94 -10.10
CA ALA A 15 -9.67 -0.69 -10.44
C ALA A 15 -8.41 -0.96 -11.29
N LEU A 16 -7.65 -2.02 -11.00
CA LEU A 16 -6.49 -2.43 -11.78
C LEU A 16 -6.87 -2.82 -13.21
N GLU A 17 -7.92 -3.62 -13.38
CA GLU A 17 -8.42 -4.03 -14.70
C GLU A 17 -8.88 -2.83 -15.55
N LYS A 18 -9.41 -1.80 -14.91
CA LYS A 18 -9.84 -0.55 -15.55
C LYS A 18 -8.72 0.49 -15.70
N ASN A 19 -7.50 0.17 -15.24
CA ASN A 19 -6.36 1.08 -15.20
C ASN A 19 -6.68 2.40 -14.46
N GLU A 20 -7.47 2.29 -13.39
CA GLU A 20 -7.85 3.38 -12.50
C GLU A 20 -6.77 3.65 -11.44
N ASN A 21 -6.91 4.75 -10.71
CA ASN A 21 -5.99 5.12 -9.65
C ASN A 21 -6.13 4.19 -8.43
N LEU A 22 -5.11 3.35 -8.17
CA LEU A 22 -5.10 2.40 -7.05
C LEU A 22 -4.75 3.04 -5.70
N VAL A 23 -4.24 4.27 -5.70
CA VAL A 23 -3.74 5.00 -4.54
C VAL A 23 -4.75 5.06 -3.37
N PRO A 24 -6.04 5.37 -3.58
CA PRO A 24 -7.01 5.41 -2.49
C PRO A 24 -7.26 4.03 -1.86
N LEU A 25 -7.23 2.97 -2.68
CA LEU A 25 -7.44 1.60 -2.22
C LEU A 25 -6.24 1.08 -1.44
N ASP A 26 -5.03 1.45 -1.87
CA ASP A 26 -3.79 1.19 -1.15
C ASP A 26 -3.75 1.86 0.24
N LEU A 27 -4.19 3.12 0.35
CA LEU A 27 -4.37 3.81 1.64
C LEU A 27 -5.24 3.02 2.60
N GLU A 28 -6.45 2.74 2.14
CA GLU A 28 -7.45 2.07 2.95
C GLU A 28 -6.94 0.69 3.37
N PHE A 29 -6.27 -0.05 2.48
CA PHE A 29 -5.68 -1.34 2.79
C PHE A 29 -4.75 -1.26 4.01
N HIS A 30 -3.81 -0.32 4.01
CA HIS A 30 -2.88 -0.15 5.12
C HIS A 30 -3.55 0.32 6.42
N GLU A 31 -4.58 1.17 6.34
CA GLU A 31 -5.38 1.58 7.49
C GLU A 31 -6.11 0.38 8.10
N LEU A 32 -6.73 -0.45 7.27
CA LEU A 32 -7.40 -1.68 7.70
C LEU A 32 -6.45 -2.68 8.37
N VAL A 33 -5.24 -2.84 7.85
CA VAL A 33 -4.20 -3.68 8.47
C VAL A 33 -3.79 -3.12 9.84
N ALA A 34 -3.60 -1.80 9.95
CA ALA A 34 -3.24 -1.15 11.22
C ALA A 34 -4.35 -1.28 12.27
N GLU A 35 -5.61 -1.06 11.87
CA GLU A 35 -6.79 -1.27 12.71
C GLU A 35 -6.92 -2.75 13.14
N ALA A 36 -6.67 -3.69 12.22
CA ALA A 36 -6.72 -5.13 12.52
C ALA A 36 -5.65 -5.56 13.54
N ALA A 37 -4.48 -4.90 13.52
CA ALA A 37 -3.41 -5.13 14.49
C ALA A 37 -3.69 -4.51 15.88
N ASN A 38 -4.75 -3.71 16.02
CA ASN A 38 -5.11 -2.98 17.24
C ASN A 38 -3.94 -2.21 17.86
N ASN A 39 -3.10 -1.60 17.00
CA ASN A 39 -1.89 -0.89 17.39
C ASN A 39 -2.03 0.60 17.07
N THR A 40 -2.39 1.39 18.08
CA THR A 40 -2.60 2.83 17.95
C THR A 40 -1.37 3.58 17.44
N ALA A 41 -0.17 3.16 17.84
CA ALA A 41 1.07 3.79 17.36
C ALA A 41 1.25 3.57 15.85
N LEU A 42 0.92 2.38 15.35
CA LEU A 42 0.92 2.07 13.92
C LEU A 42 -0.11 2.91 13.16
N SER A 43 -1.33 3.03 13.68
CA SER A 43 -2.37 3.88 13.06
C SER A 43 -1.95 5.36 12.98
N ILE A 44 -1.38 5.92 14.05
CA ILE A 44 -0.90 7.31 14.07
C ILE A 44 0.24 7.52 13.07
N ALA A 45 1.25 6.65 13.09
CA ALA A 45 2.38 6.72 12.17
C ALA A 45 1.90 6.64 10.70
N ARG A 46 0.92 5.77 10.41
CA ARG A 46 0.40 5.60 9.06
C ARG A 46 -0.36 6.83 8.56
N SER A 47 -1.11 7.50 9.43
CA SER A 47 -1.80 8.74 9.08
C SER A 47 -0.81 9.87 8.71
N ALA A 48 0.29 9.99 9.46
CA ALA A 48 1.34 10.97 9.14
C ALA A 48 2.01 10.67 7.78
N ILE A 49 2.36 9.41 7.53
CA ILE A 49 2.93 8.96 6.25
C ILE A 49 1.94 9.23 5.12
N ALA A 50 0.66 8.92 5.31
CA ALA A 50 -0.38 9.15 4.30
C ALA A 50 -0.40 10.62 3.84
N ARG A 51 -0.33 11.56 4.78
CA ARG A 51 -0.43 12.99 4.46
C ARG A 51 0.78 13.55 3.72
N LEU A 52 1.98 13.03 3.97
CA LEU A 52 3.21 13.51 3.36
C LEU A 52 3.53 12.80 2.04
N PHE A 53 3.23 11.52 1.97
CA PHE A 53 3.65 10.66 0.88
C PHE A 53 2.70 10.69 -0.32
N TYR A 54 1.40 10.82 -0.07
CA TYR A 54 0.39 10.76 -1.13
C TYR A 54 0.37 11.98 -2.06
N PRO A 55 0.62 13.22 -1.59
CA PRO A 55 0.80 14.35 -2.48
C PRO A 55 1.97 14.17 -3.47
N ALA A 56 2.98 13.37 -3.11
CA ALA A 56 4.10 13.05 -3.99
C ALA A 56 3.76 11.95 -5.01
N TYR A 57 2.68 11.20 -4.82
CA TYR A 57 2.26 10.14 -5.74
C TYR A 57 1.58 10.73 -6.97
N ARG A 58 2.09 10.40 -8.17
CA ARG A 58 1.57 10.91 -9.44
C ARG A 58 0.96 9.77 -10.27
N VAL A 59 -0.15 10.03 -10.96
CA VAL A 59 -0.69 9.08 -11.94
C VAL A 59 0.36 8.82 -13.02
N GLY A 60 0.60 7.56 -13.35
CA GLY A 60 1.62 7.15 -14.33
C GLY A 60 3.07 7.13 -13.80
N MET A 61 3.27 7.35 -12.50
CA MET A 61 4.58 7.34 -11.85
C MET A 61 5.30 5.99 -11.97
N PHE A 62 4.56 4.88 -11.99
CA PHE A 62 5.12 3.54 -11.99
C PHE A 62 4.78 2.77 -13.26
N PRO A 63 5.61 1.78 -13.66
CA PRO A 63 5.29 0.88 -14.76
C PRO A 63 3.93 0.19 -14.58
N ALA A 64 3.26 -0.13 -15.70
CA ALA A 64 1.95 -0.80 -15.70
C ALA A 64 1.94 -2.13 -14.88
N SER A 65 3.07 -2.84 -14.82
CA SER A 65 3.22 -4.07 -14.04
C SER A 65 3.19 -3.84 -12.52
N SER A 66 3.30 -2.61 -12.05
CA SER A 66 3.39 -2.29 -10.61
C SER A 66 2.05 -2.50 -9.91
N GLY A 67 0.93 -2.22 -10.58
CA GLY A 67 -0.41 -2.50 -10.02
C GLY A 67 -0.65 -4.00 -9.82
N GLN A 68 -0.13 -4.85 -10.71
CA GLN A 68 -0.21 -6.31 -10.57
C GLN A 68 0.61 -6.81 -9.37
N ARG A 69 1.82 -6.27 -9.17
CA ARG A 69 2.66 -6.61 -8.01
C ARG A 69 2.05 -6.12 -6.69
N LEU A 70 1.44 -4.94 -6.69
CA LEU A 70 0.69 -4.40 -5.55
C LEU A 70 -0.44 -5.35 -5.14
N LEU A 71 -1.31 -5.72 -6.08
CA LEU A 71 -2.44 -6.63 -5.79
C LEU A 71 -1.96 -7.98 -5.26
N ALA A 72 -0.95 -8.59 -5.90
CA ALA A 72 -0.40 -9.88 -5.48
C ALA A 72 0.18 -9.82 -4.05
N ALA A 73 0.86 -8.72 -3.69
CA ALA A 73 1.36 -8.55 -2.35
C ALA A 73 0.23 -8.39 -1.33
N HIS A 74 -0.81 -7.61 -1.64
CA HIS A 74 -1.96 -7.44 -0.74
C HIS A 74 -2.72 -8.75 -0.53
N GLU A 75 -2.91 -9.54 -1.58
CA GLU A 75 -3.51 -10.89 -1.49
C GLU A 75 -2.71 -11.80 -0.56
N ALA A 76 -1.37 -11.80 -0.68
CA ALA A 76 -0.50 -12.61 0.18
C ALA A 76 -0.55 -12.19 1.65
N ILE A 77 -0.63 -10.87 1.92
CA ILE A 77 -0.77 -10.32 3.28
C ILE A 77 -2.11 -10.72 3.88
N VAL A 78 -3.21 -10.57 3.15
CA VAL A 78 -4.55 -10.95 3.64
C VAL A 78 -4.63 -12.45 3.87
N ALA A 79 -4.07 -13.28 2.98
CA ALA A 79 -4.00 -14.72 3.19
C ALA A 79 -3.25 -15.08 4.48
N ALA A 80 -2.10 -14.46 4.75
CA ALA A 80 -1.36 -14.65 5.99
C ALA A 80 -2.15 -14.19 7.23
N ILE A 81 -2.88 -13.07 7.14
CA ILE A 81 -3.77 -12.60 8.22
C ILE A 81 -4.90 -13.61 8.48
N LYS A 82 -5.51 -14.19 7.44
CA LYS A 82 -6.54 -15.24 7.57
C LYS A 82 -6.01 -16.48 8.26
N GLU A 83 -4.79 -16.87 7.92
CA GLU A 83 -4.06 -17.99 8.52
C GLU A 83 -3.55 -17.67 9.93
N LYS A 84 -3.70 -16.42 10.40
CA LYS A 84 -3.13 -15.89 11.65
C LYS A 84 -1.60 -16.02 11.73
N ASP A 85 -0.94 -16.01 10.57
CA ASP A 85 0.52 -16.06 10.44
C ASP A 85 1.10 -14.64 10.40
N ALA A 86 1.41 -14.12 11.60
CA ALA A 86 1.95 -12.77 11.75
C ALA A 86 3.33 -12.60 11.09
N ALA A 87 4.17 -13.65 11.09
CA ALA A 87 5.49 -13.59 10.50
C ALA A 87 5.40 -13.45 8.98
N LYS A 88 4.59 -14.29 8.33
CA LYS A 88 4.34 -14.24 6.89
C LYS A 88 3.67 -12.92 6.47
N ALA A 89 2.73 -12.41 7.26
CA ALA A 89 2.11 -11.11 7.00
C ALA A 89 3.15 -9.98 7.04
N SER A 90 4.04 -9.99 8.06
CA SER A 90 5.12 -9.01 8.20
C SER A 90 6.13 -9.09 7.05
N ASP A 91 6.52 -10.30 6.65
CA ASP A 91 7.46 -10.53 5.55
C ASP A 91 6.93 -10.02 4.22
N TRP A 92 5.65 -10.29 3.92
CA TRP A 92 5.02 -9.80 2.69
C TRP A 92 4.83 -8.28 2.71
N MET A 93 4.47 -7.70 3.85
CA MET A 93 4.40 -6.25 4.01
C MET A 93 5.77 -5.60 3.77
N ARG A 94 6.85 -6.18 4.31
CA ARG A 94 8.21 -5.70 4.05
C ARG A 94 8.57 -5.76 2.57
N LYS A 95 8.30 -6.89 1.90
CA LYS A 95 8.57 -7.05 0.46
C LYS A 95 7.81 -6.03 -0.36
N HIS A 96 6.54 -5.78 -0.04
CA HIS A 96 5.69 -4.78 -0.68
C HIS A 96 6.31 -3.38 -0.60
N ILE A 97 6.71 -2.93 0.59
CA ILE A 97 7.31 -1.60 0.78
C ILE A 97 8.68 -1.48 0.07
N VAL A 98 9.49 -2.54 0.08
CA VAL A 98 10.78 -2.55 -0.64
C VAL A 98 10.58 -2.52 -2.16
N ASP A 99 9.59 -3.26 -2.70
CA ASP A 99 9.26 -3.22 -4.12
C ASP A 99 8.78 -1.83 -4.54
N PHE A 100 7.94 -1.20 -3.71
CA PHE A 100 7.54 0.19 -3.91
C PHE A 100 8.75 1.12 -4.01
N ARG A 101 9.65 1.08 -3.02
CA ARG A 101 10.85 1.95 -3.00
C ARG A 101 11.68 1.76 -4.26
N ARG A 102 11.94 0.51 -4.64
CA ARG A 102 12.67 0.20 -5.87
C ARG A 102 11.96 0.74 -7.11
N GLY A 103 10.63 0.61 -7.18
CA GLY A 103 9.83 1.19 -8.26
C GLY A 103 9.94 2.71 -8.32
N TYR A 104 10.01 3.37 -7.16
CA TYR A 104 10.11 4.83 -7.02
C TYR A 104 11.43 5.34 -7.57
N GLU A 105 12.53 4.69 -7.16
CA GLU A 105 13.89 4.96 -7.62
C GLU A 105 14.04 4.69 -9.13
N LEU A 106 13.50 3.57 -9.64
CA LEU A 106 13.53 3.24 -11.08
C LEU A 106 12.74 4.22 -11.94
N ALA A 107 11.72 4.85 -11.39
CA ALA A 107 10.95 5.90 -12.05
C ALA A 107 11.68 7.27 -12.03
N GLY A 108 12.89 7.33 -11.48
CA GLY A 108 13.73 8.53 -11.47
C GLY A 108 13.46 9.47 -10.30
N TYR A 109 12.70 9.04 -9.29
CA TYR A 109 12.41 9.83 -8.10
C TYR A 109 13.37 9.47 -6.96
N ASP A 110 13.82 10.48 -6.23
CA ASP A 110 14.65 10.32 -5.04
C ASP A 110 13.75 10.27 -3.80
N VAL A 111 13.79 9.16 -3.06
CA VAL A 111 12.99 8.95 -1.85
C VAL A 111 13.46 9.83 -0.68
N ASP A 112 14.72 10.28 -0.72
CA ASP A 112 15.32 11.14 0.29
C ASP A 112 15.14 12.63 -0.05
N ALA A 113 14.53 12.95 -1.20
CA ALA A 113 14.25 14.32 -1.59
C ALA A 113 13.21 14.96 -0.66
N PRO A 114 13.34 16.28 -0.39
CA PRO A 114 12.36 16.99 0.43
C PRO A 114 10.99 17.01 -0.25
N VAL A 115 9.93 16.69 0.51
CA VAL A 115 8.56 16.88 0.06
C VAL A 115 8.27 18.39 0.04
N PRO A 116 7.88 18.98 -1.12
CA PRO A 116 7.51 20.38 -1.16
C PRO A 116 6.29 20.61 -0.28
N TRP A 117 6.40 21.52 0.69
CA TRP A 117 5.25 21.96 1.46
C TRP A 117 4.38 22.88 0.60
N SER A 118 3.09 22.61 0.54
CA SER A 118 2.09 23.50 -0.07
C SER A 118 1.04 23.83 0.98
N ASP A 119 0.82 25.13 1.22
CA ASP A 119 -0.19 25.66 2.14
C ASP A 119 -1.64 25.36 1.70
#